data_AF-A0A0N0YJ63-F1
#
_entry.id   AF-A0A0N0YJ63-F1
#
_cell.length_a   1.000
_cell.length_b   1.000
_cell.length_c   1.000
_cell.angle_alpha   90.00
_cell.angle_beta   90.00
_cell.angle_gamma   90.00
#
_symmetry.space_group_name_H-M   'P 1'
#
loop_
_entity.id
_entity.type
_entity.pdbx_description
1 polymer ?
#
loop_
_entity_poly.entity_id
_entity_poly.type
_entity_poly.pdbx_seq_one_letter_code
_entity_poly.pdbx_strand_id
1 'polypeptide(L)'
;MRTKILYMVIAAAVSLSASGCASEDSDAAGAEAQTIGEILPQKLARPADRPKEDLQPSPADDATFGENLAYELRRKTLAMADASGEATAECPEDVGSKSGTQVSCTVTYEGLEVAWNVSIGDESGWSENVVEYTAAPRNGLLTREGVARLLYGNHRDSIDYALCNDIPEAVLVPLNTETDYACELVPKGKKPIGFNEKVRVTEAGPRVY
;
A
#
# COMPACT_ATOMS: atom_id res chain seq x y z
N MET A 1 -2.89 -4.57 -69.45
CA MET A 1 -3.66 -5.82 -69.36
C MET A 1 -4.76 -5.58 -68.31
N ARG A 2 -6.00 -5.26 -68.71
CA ARG A 2 -7.11 -6.21 -68.90
C ARG A 2 -7.13 -7.27 -67.78
N THR A 3 -8.08 -7.20 -66.86
CA THR A 3 -9.30 -8.03 -66.89
C THR A 3 -10.35 -7.47 -65.92
N LYS A 4 -11.55 -7.20 -66.44
CA LYS A 4 -12.79 -6.96 -65.69
C LYS A 4 -13.36 -8.33 -65.32
N ILE A 5 -13.86 -8.53 -64.11
CA ILE A 5 -14.77 -9.65 -63.82
C ILE A 5 -16.01 -9.10 -63.11
N LEU A 6 -17.14 -9.34 -63.78
CA LEU A 6 -18.51 -9.08 -63.36
C LEU A 6 -18.99 -10.12 -62.35
N TYR A 7 -19.81 -9.65 -61.41
CA TYR A 7 -21.00 -10.25 -60.78
C TYR A 7 -21.22 -11.77 -60.81
N MET A 8 -21.47 -12.33 -59.63
CA MET A 8 -22.51 -13.36 -59.46
C MET A 8 -23.28 -13.12 -58.15
N VAL A 9 -24.57 -12.83 -58.32
CA VAL A 9 -25.61 -12.85 -57.29
C VAL A 9 -26.05 -14.31 -57.12
N ILE A 10 -26.09 -14.81 -55.88
CA ILE A 10 -26.93 -15.96 -55.53
C ILE A 10 -27.75 -15.58 -54.30
N ALA A 11 -29.06 -15.76 -54.46
CA ALA A 11 -30.11 -15.44 -53.52
C ALA A 11 -30.27 -16.53 -52.44
N ALA A 12 -30.71 -16.05 -51.27
CA ALA A 12 -31.67 -16.65 -50.34
C ALA A 12 -31.47 -18.08 -49.80
N ALA A 13 -31.35 -18.17 -48.47
CA ALA A 13 -32.26 -18.99 -47.67
C ALA A 13 -32.37 -18.39 -46.26
N VAL A 14 -33.54 -17.82 -45.97
CA VAL A 14 -33.98 -17.46 -44.62
C VAL A 14 -34.55 -18.74 -44.00
N SER A 15 -33.87 -19.32 -43.04
CA SER A 15 -34.43 -20.32 -42.14
C SER A 15 -34.74 -19.65 -40.81
N LEU A 16 -36.01 -19.24 -40.65
CA LEU A 16 -36.62 -19.06 -39.34
C LEU A 16 -36.64 -20.43 -38.64
N SER A 17 -35.81 -20.59 -37.61
CA SER A 17 -35.99 -21.64 -36.61
C SER A 17 -36.51 -20.99 -35.34
N ALA A 18 -37.83 -21.02 -35.19
CA ALA A 18 -38.46 -20.86 -33.89
C ALA A 18 -37.95 -21.96 -32.97
N SER A 19 -37.17 -21.58 -31.95
CA SER A 19 -36.86 -22.43 -30.80
C SER A 19 -37.47 -21.73 -29.60
N GLY A 20 -38.41 -22.42 -28.95
CA GLY A 20 -39.26 -21.85 -27.93
C GLY A 20 -38.51 -21.35 -26.70
N CYS A 21 -39.13 -20.40 -26.02
CA CYS A 21 -38.94 -20.18 -24.60
C CYS A 21 -39.37 -21.47 -23.87
N ALA A 22 -38.43 -22.37 -23.64
CA ALA A 22 -38.51 -23.28 -22.52
C ALA A 22 -37.79 -22.57 -21.36
N SER A 23 -38.58 -22.06 -20.43
CA SER A 23 -38.10 -21.68 -19.11
C SER A 23 -37.66 -22.96 -18.40
N GLU A 24 -36.41 -23.35 -18.62
CA GLU A 24 -35.74 -24.33 -17.79
C GLU A 24 -35.25 -23.61 -16.54
N ASP A 25 -35.94 -23.90 -15.43
CA ASP A 25 -35.47 -23.63 -14.07
C ASP A 25 -34.01 -24.06 -13.98
N SER A 26 -33.14 -23.06 -13.98
CA SER A 26 -31.72 -23.25 -13.77
C SER A 26 -31.52 -23.47 -12.28
N ASP A 27 -31.69 -24.72 -11.84
CA ASP A 27 -31.05 -25.22 -10.62
C ASP A 27 -29.53 -25.17 -10.85
N ALA A 28 -28.97 -23.97 -10.73
CA ALA A 28 -27.55 -23.73 -10.62
C ALA A 28 -27.11 -24.29 -9.26
N ALA A 29 -26.99 -25.61 -9.18
CA ALA A 29 -26.20 -26.28 -8.18
C ALA A 29 -24.82 -25.62 -8.19
N GLY A 30 -24.52 -24.91 -7.10
CA GLY A 30 -23.36 -24.05 -6.99
C GLY A 30 -22.09 -24.82 -7.33
N ALA A 31 -21.50 -24.49 -8.48
CA ALA A 31 -20.13 -24.87 -8.77
C ALA A 31 -19.27 -24.28 -7.64
N GLU A 32 -18.70 -25.13 -6.79
CA GLU A 32 -17.73 -24.69 -5.81
C GLU A 32 -16.60 -24.00 -6.58
N ALA A 33 -16.29 -22.75 -6.20
CA ALA A 33 -15.19 -22.02 -6.80
C ALA A 33 -13.92 -22.85 -6.63
N GLN A 34 -13.25 -23.18 -7.74
CA GLN A 34 -12.00 -23.93 -7.69
C GLN A 34 -10.92 -23.05 -7.06
N THR A 35 -10.17 -23.65 -6.14
CA THR A 35 -8.94 -23.07 -5.61
C THR A 35 -7.90 -22.98 -6.72
N ILE A 36 -7.38 -21.78 -6.95
CA ILE A 36 -6.36 -21.49 -7.97
C ILE A 36 -4.96 -21.33 -7.37
N GLY A 37 -4.84 -21.27 -6.04
CA GLY A 37 -3.58 -21.11 -5.33
C GLY A 37 -3.64 -21.58 -3.88
N GLU A 38 -2.55 -21.33 -3.16
CA GLU A 38 -2.45 -21.61 -1.72
C GLU A 38 -3.35 -20.66 -0.92
N ILE A 39 -4.10 -21.22 0.03
CA ILE A 39 -4.89 -20.44 0.99
C ILE A 39 -3.99 -20.01 2.13
N LEU A 40 -3.80 -18.70 2.27
CA LEU A 40 -2.87 -18.16 3.25
C LEU A 40 -3.42 -18.26 4.69
N PRO A 41 -2.56 -18.49 5.70
CA PRO A 41 -3.00 -18.89 7.04
C PRO A 41 -3.42 -17.72 7.94
N GLN A 42 -2.89 -16.51 7.73
CA GLN A 42 -3.07 -15.40 8.66
C GLN A 42 -4.28 -14.55 8.27
N LYS A 43 -5.39 -14.73 8.98
CA LYS A 43 -6.54 -13.83 8.83
C LYS A 43 -6.26 -12.47 9.47
N LEU A 44 -6.34 -11.40 8.69
CA LEU A 44 -6.27 -10.04 9.22
C LEU A 44 -7.65 -9.59 9.71
N ALA A 45 -7.68 -8.99 10.90
CA ALA A 45 -8.87 -8.33 11.42
C ALA A 45 -8.97 -6.90 10.88
N ARG A 46 -10.19 -6.38 10.77
CA ARG A 46 -10.42 -4.95 10.51
C ARG A 46 -9.83 -4.15 11.67
N PRO A 47 -8.87 -3.24 11.43
CA PRO A 47 -8.31 -2.42 12.50
C PRO A 47 -9.39 -1.51 13.10
N ALA A 48 -9.26 -1.22 14.39
CA ALA A 48 -10.03 -0.15 15.01
C ALA A 48 -9.74 1.18 14.30
N ASP A 49 -10.68 2.13 14.41
CA ASP A 49 -10.40 3.50 13.98
C ASP A 49 -9.13 3.99 14.68
N ARG A 50 -8.31 4.76 13.94
CA ARG A 50 -7.11 5.34 14.54
C ARG A 50 -7.56 6.16 15.75
N PRO A 51 -6.98 5.95 16.95
CA PRO A 51 -7.12 6.95 17.98
C PRO A 51 -6.67 8.28 17.36
N LYS A 52 -7.32 9.38 17.75
CA LYS A 52 -6.74 10.71 17.57
C LYS A 52 -5.58 10.82 18.56
N GLU A 53 -4.59 9.97 18.37
CA GLU A 53 -3.38 10.03 19.14
C GLU A 53 -2.61 11.18 18.55
N ASP A 54 -2.40 12.20 19.38
CA ASP A 54 -1.51 13.27 19.02
C ASP A 54 -0.17 12.61 18.72
N LEU A 55 0.33 12.83 17.50
CA LEU A 55 1.75 12.68 17.22
C LEU A 55 2.49 13.23 18.45
N GLN A 56 3.47 12.48 18.98
CA GLN A 56 4.28 12.93 20.12
C GLN A 56 4.49 14.45 20.03
N PRO A 57 4.33 15.20 21.13
CA PRO A 57 4.10 16.63 21.10
C PRO A 57 5.06 17.33 20.13
N SER A 58 4.49 18.23 19.31
CA SER A 58 5.28 19.08 18.42
C SER A 58 6.40 19.76 19.21
N PRO A 59 7.59 19.95 18.61
CA PRO A 59 8.65 20.74 19.22
C PRO A 59 8.14 22.14 19.61
N ALA A 60 8.80 22.74 20.61
CA ALA A 60 8.52 24.12 21.01
C ALA A 60 8.85 25.11 19.88
N ASP A 61 8.29 26.32 19.95
CA ASP A 61 8.49 27.36 18.93
C ASP A 61 9.96 27.77 18.74
N ASP A 62 10.79 27.59 19.78
CA ASP A 62 12.23 27.87 19.79
C ASP A 62 13.10 26.60 19.61
N ALA A 63 12.50 25.47 19.23
CA ALA A 63 13.22 24.23 18.99
C ALA A 63 14.26 24.36 17.88
N THR A 64 15.37 23.67 18.05
CA THR A 64 16.47 23.59 17.09
C THR A 64 16.03 22.94 15.77
N PHE A 65 16.81 23.14 14.71
CA PHE A 65 16.59 22.46 13.44
C PHE A 65 16.58 20.94 13.60
N GLY A 66 17.50 20.39 14.39
CA GLY A 66 17.58 18.94 14.66
C GLY A 66 16.35 18.38 15.36
N GLU A 67 15.79 19.10 16.34
CA GLU A 67 14.55 18.68 17.02
C GLU A 67 13.35 18.68 16.07
N ASN A 68 13.23 19.71 15.22
CA ASN A 68 12.21 19.78 14.17
C ASN A 68 12.36 18.66 13.15
N LEU A 69 13.58 18.39 12.70
CA LEU A 69 13.88 17.29 11.78
C LEU A 69 13.51 15.94 12.41
N ALA A 70 13.91 15.69 13.65
CA ALA A 70 13.57 14.46 14.38
C ALA A 70 12.05 14.27 14.54
N TYR A 71 11.31 15.35 14.82
CA TYR A 71 9.84 15.33 14.82
C TYR A 71 9.26 14.92 13.46
N GLU A 72 9.70 15.55 12.37
CA GLU A 72 9.20 15.23 11.05
C GLU A 72 9.55 13.80 10.59
N LEU A 73 10.73 13.29 10.97
CA LEU A 73 11.11 11.90 10.67
C LEU A 73 10.26 10.89 11.45
N ARG A 74 9.89 11.18 12.71
CA ARG A 74 8.91 10.36 13.46
C ARG A 74 7.57 10.33 12.73
N ARG A 75 7.06 11.50 12.33
CA ARG A 75 5.79 11.61 11.58
C ARG A 75 5.80 10.82 10.28
N LYS A 76 6.87 10.96 9.49
CA LYS A 76 7.05 10.22 8.23
C LYS A 76 7.14 8.72 8.46
N THR A 77 7.80 8.28 9.52
CA THR A 77 7.90 6.85 9.86
C THR A 77 6.55 6.27 10.29
N LEU A 78 5.78 6.98 11.11
CA LEU A 78 4.42 6.58 11.48
C LEU A 78 3.47 6.55 10.27
N ALA A 79 3.61 7.52 9.36
CA ALA A 79 2.85 7.52 8.11
C ALA A 79 3.23 6.35 7.19
N MET A 80 4.52 5.99 7.13
CA MET A 80 5.00 4.82 6.40
C MET A 80 4.53 3.51 7.03
N ALA A 81 4.51 3.42 8.36
CA ALA A 81 3.97 2.26 9.07
C ALA A 81 2.47 2.08 8.80
N ASP A 82 1.75 3.18 8.57
CA ASP A 82 0.28 3.28 8.56
C ASP A 82 -0.37 2.50 9.70
N ALA A 83 0.22 2.55 10.88
CA ALA A 83 -0.19 1.80 12.05
C ALA A 83 -0.10 2.66 13.31
N SER A 84 -0.72 2.19 14.38
CA SER A 84 -0.55 2.74 15.71
C SER A 84 0.84 2.35 16.23
N GLY A 85 1.39 3.09 17.18
CA GLY A 85 2.68 2.78 17.79
C GLY A 85 3.54 4.00 18.04
N GLU A 86 4.64 3.79 18.74
CA GLU A 86 5.56 4.85 19.12
C GLU A 86 6.77 4.90 18.20
N ALA A 87 7.23 6.11 17.90
CA ALA A 87 8.46 6.35 17.16
C ALA A 87 9.34 7.36 17.90
N THR A 88 10.61 7.04 18.09
CA THR A 88 11.64 7.97 18.54
C THR A 88 12.63 8.23 17.41
N ALA A 89 13.24 9.41 17.37
CA ALA A 89 14.19 9.76 16.32
C ALA A 89 15.46 10.35 16.89
N GLU A 90 16.59 9.93 16.34
CA GLU A 90 17.92 10.38 16.68
C GLU A 90 18.62 10.87 15.40
N CYS A 91 19.12 12.10 15.45
CA CYS A 91 19.94 12.70 14.40
C CYS A 91 21.27 13.13 15.02
N PRO A 92 22.35 13.29 14.23
CA PRO A 92 23.60 13.86 14.73
C PRO A 92 23.39 15.21 15.42
N GLU A 93 24.07 15.43 16.56
CA GLU A 93 23.92 16.64 17.38
C GLU A 93 24.30 17.93 16.63
N ASP A 94 25.18 17.83 15.65
CA ASP A 94 25.67 18.92 14.82
C ASP A 94 24.82 19.16 13.56
N VAL A 95 23.64 18.53 13.46
CA VAL A 95 22.74 18.75 12.32
C VAL A 95 22.20 20.19 12.32
N GLY A 96 22.84 21.02 11.51
CA GLY A 96 22.44 22.40 11.26
C GLY A 96 21.75 22.57 9.91
N SER A 97 21.09 23.70 9.71
CA SER A 97 20.36 24.04 8.49
C SER A 97 21.25 24.44 7.30
N LYS A 98 22.52 24.00 7.29
CA LYS A 98 23.50 24.39 6.28
C LYS A 98 23.24 23.63 4.98
N SER A 99 23.07 24.36 3.88
CA SER A 99 22.91 23.77 2.54
C SER A 99 24.06 22.84 2.16
N GLY A 100 23.71 21.77 1.44
CA GLY A 100 24.64 20.73 0.98
C GLY A 100 25.00 19.70 2.05
N THR A 101 24.49 19.86 3.28
CA THR A 101 24.72 18.91 4.36
C THR A 101 23.91 17.64 4.11
N GLN A 102 24.57 16.49 4.26
CA GLN A 102 23.94 15.18 4.23
C GLN A 102 24.15 14.50 5.57
N VAL A 103 23.06 14.03 6.17
CA VAL A 103 23.10 13.30 7.44
C VAL A 103 22.28 12.03 7.36
N SER A 104 22.61 11.08 8.22
CA SER A 104 21.79 9.91 8.47
C SER A 104 21.16 10.07 9.84
N CYS A 105 19.83 10.01 9.90
CA CYS A 105 19.09 9.92 11.15
C CYS A 105 18.52 8.51 11.29
N THR A 106 18.29 8.07 12.52
CA THR A 106 17.66 6.78 12.83
C THR A 106 16.34 7.04 13.53
N VAL A 107 15.27 6.41 13.06
CA VAL A 107 13.98 6.41 13.75
C VAL A 107 13.72 5.00 14.27
N THR A 108 13.46 4.86 15.56
CA THR A 108 13.10 3.58 16.18
C THR A 108 11.60 3.49 16.29
N TYR A 109 10.98 2.50 15.64
CA TYR A 109 9.56 2.18 15.73
C TYR A 109 9.40 0.76 16.26
N GLU A 110 8.76 0.60 17.42
CA GLU A 110 8.53 -0.72 18.05
C GLU A 110 9.81 -1.59 18.11
N GLY A 111 10.96 -0.96 18.38
CA GLY A 111 12.27 -1.63 18.44
C GLY A 111 12.97 -1.84 17.09
N LEU A 112 12.37 -1.45 15.96
CA LEU A 112 12.99 -1.50 14.64
C LEU A 112 13.64 -0.17 14.28
N GLU A 113 14.91 -0.21 13.87
CA GLU A 113 15.68 0.96 13.46
C GLU A 113 15.50 1.25 11.96
N VAL A 114 14.78 2.31 11.65
CA VAL A 114 14.58 2.84 10.30
C VAL A 114 15.60 3.95 10.04
N ALA A 115 16.61 3.66 9.22
CA ALA A 115 17.58 4.66 8.79
C ALA A 115 16.99 5.59 7.70
N TRP A 116 17.12 6.89 7.91
CA TRP A 116 16.71 7.96 6.99
C TRP A 116 17.93 8.71 6.47
N ASN A 117 18.05 8.81 5.15
CA ASN A 117 19.02 9.71 4.51
C ASN A 117 18.37 11.07 4.35
N VAL A 118 18.98 12.10 4.95
CA VAL A 118 18.52 13.48 4.89
C VAL A 118 19.52 14.31 4.10
N SER A 119 19.03 15.07 3.12
CA SER A 119 19.81 16.06 2.38
C SER A 119 19.21 17.43 2.59
N ILE A 120 19.99 18.34 3.15
CA ILE A 120 19.62 19.73 3.41
C ILE A 120 19.95 20.55 2.16
N GLY A 121 18.92 21.14 1.59
CA GLY A 121 19.01 21.97 0.38
C GLY A 121 19.34 23.43 0.69
N ASP A 122 19.23 24.24 -0.35
CA ASP A 122 19.36 25.69 -0.23
C ASP A 122 18.18 26.30 0.56
N GLU A 123 18.35 27.56 0.96
CA GLU A 123 17.24 28.37 1.45
C GLU A 123 16.12 28.40 0.40
N SER A 124 14.88 28.32 0.87
CA SER A 124 13.72 28.31 -0.01
C SER A 124 13.70 29.59 -0.85
N GLY A 125 13.41 29.48 -2.15
CA GLY A 125 13.42 30.63 -3.06
C GLY A 125 12.39 31.73 -2.73
N TRP A 126 11.51 31.49 -1.77
CA TRP A 126 10.45 32.39 -1.32
C TRP A 126 10.66 32.92 0.12
N SER A 127 11.65 32.40 0.86
CA SER A 127 12.01 32.87 2.20
C SER A 127 13.44 32.50 2.57
N GLU A 128 14.24 33.50 2.93
CA GLU A 128 15.60 33.34 3.49
C GLU A 128 15.61 32.65 4.88
N ASN A 129 14.44 32.44 5.49
CA ASN A 129 14.30 31.84 6.82
C ASN A 129 13.77 30.41 6.79
N VAL A 130 13.54 29.84 5.61
CA VAL A 130 13.02 28.48 5.47
C VAL A 130 14.05 27.66 4.72
N VAL A 131 14.50 26.57 5.33
CA VAL A 131 15.44 25.64 4.71
C VAL A 131 14.68 24.44 4.19
N GLU A 132 14.86 24.14 2.91
CA GLU A 132 14.29 22.95 2.30
C GLU A 132 15.17 21.75 2.61
N TYR A 133 14.56 20.59 2.89
CA TYR A 133 15.29 19.35 3.01
C TYR A 133 14.50 18.21 2.38
N THR A 134 15.22 17.18 1.97
CA THR A 134 14.65 15.91 1.53
C THR A 134 15.04 14.83 2.52
N ALA A 135 14.14 13.88 2.76
CA ALA A 135 14.36 12.76 3.65
C ALA A 135 13.76 11.49 3.02
N ALA A 136 14.60 10.49 2.79
CA ALA A 136 14.22 9.21 2.20
C ALA A 136 14.64 8.06 3.14
N PRO A 137 13.74 7.13 3.46
CA PRO A 137 14.09 5.97 4.27
C PRO A 137 14.88 4.97 3.43
N ARG A 138 15.84 4.27 4.04
CA ARG A 138 16.62 3.23 3.35
C ARG A 138 15.81 1.96 3.10
N ASN A 139 14.86 1.68 3.99
CA ASN A 139 13.98 0.52 3.95
C ASN A 139 12.53 0.97 4.14
N GLY A 140 11.58 0.20 3.63
CA GLY A 140 10.19 0.30 4.01
C GLY A 140 9.96 -0.29 5.39
N LEU A 141 8.98 0.27 6.11
CA LEU A 141 8.44 -0.31 7.34
C LEU A 141 7.08 -0.93 7.01
N LEU A 142 7.01 -2.26 7.02
CA LEU A 142 5.77 -3.01 6.85
C LEU A 142 5.23 -3.40 8.21
N THR A 143 3.98 -3.04 8.50
CA THR A 143 3.29 -3.49 9.70
C THR A 143 2.06 -4.32 9.33
N ARG A 144 1.71 -5.30 10.16
CA ARG A 144 0.48 -6.09 9.97
C ARG A 144 -0.76 -5.19 10.02
N GLU A 145 -0.78 -4.24 10.94
CA GLU A 145 -1.87 -3.27 11.08
C GLU A 145 -1.97 -2.37 9.84
N GLY A 146 -0.87 -1.85 9.32
CA GLY A 146 -0.85 -0.99 8.13
C GLY A 146 -1.33 -1.71 6.88
N VAL A 147 -0.98 -2.99 6.70
CA VAL A 147 -1.55 -3.81 5.62
C VAL A 147 -3.06 -3.97 5.81
N ALA A 148 -3.52 -4.27 7.02
CA ALA A 148 -4.95 -4.36 7.28
C ALA A 148 -5.67 -3.02 7.01
N ARG A 149 -5.10 -1.87 7.42
CA ARG A 149 -5.68 -0.55 7.17
C ARG A 149 -5.76 -0.22 5.69
N LEU A 150 -4.73 -0.55 4.92
CA LEU A 150 -4.74 -0.42 3.47
C LEU A 150 -5.89 -1.25 2.85
N LEU A 151 -5.95 -2.54 3.16
CA LEU A 151 -6.91 -3.47 2.54
C LEU A 151 -8.36 -3.08 2.90
N TYR A 152 -8.65 -2.88 4.19
CA TYR A 152 -9.99 -2.47 4.62
C TYR A 152 -10.32 -1.01 4.24
N GLY A 153 -9.32 -0.13 4.08
CA GLY A 153 -9.52 1.25 3.63
C GLY A 153 -9.91 1.33 2.16
N ASN A 154 -9.25 0.53 1.31
CA ASN A 154 -9.51 0.48 -0.13
C ASN A 154 -10.79 -0.29 -0.47
N HIS A 155 -11.06 -1.39 0.23
CA HIS A 155 -12.17 -2.27 -0.09
C HIS A 155 -13.39 -2.11 0.81
N ARG A 156 -13.28 -1.37 1.93
CA ARG A 156 -14.37 -0.99 2.84
C ARG A 156 -15.28 -2.19 3.15
N ASP A 157 -16.54 -2.10 2.73
CA ASP A 157 -17.57 -3.08 3.00
C ASP A 157 -17.72 -4.13 1.87
N SER A 158 -16.79 -4.22 0.93
CA SER A 158 -16.83 -5.22 -0.16
C SER A 158 -16.16 -6.56 0.18
N ILE A 159 -15.35 -6.59 1.24
CA ILE A 159 -14.67 -7.80 1.74
C ILE A 159 -15.24 -8.22 3.09
N ASP A 160 -15.24 -9.53 3.37
CA ASP A 160 -15.48 -10.05 4.73
C ASP A 160 -14.17 -10.07 5.52
N TYR A 161 -13.07 -10.51 4.88
CA TYR A 161 -11.74 -10.57 5.50
C TYR A 161 -10.62 -10.62 4.46
N ALA A 162 -9.39 -10.46 4.94
CA ALA A 162 -8.18 -10.74 4.17
C ALA A 162 -7.41 -11.91 4.81
N LEU A 163 -6.80 -12.75 3.97
CA LEU A 163 -5.86 -13.79 4.37
C LEU A 163 -4.48 -13.43 3.86
N CYS A 164 -3.48 -13.36 4.73
CA CYS A 164 -2.11 -13.09 4.35
C CYS A 164 -1.21 -14.24 4.77
N ASN A 165 0.00 -14.31 4.21
CA ASN A 165 1.06 -15.10 4.82
C ASN A 165 1.50 -14.43 6.14
N ASP A 166 2.39 -15.06 6.90
CA ASP A 166 2.73 -14.67 8.27
C ASP A 166 3.43 -13.30 8.39
N ILE A 167 2.70 -12.21 8.15
CA ILE A 167 3.20 -10.83 8.30
C ILE A 167 3.49 -10.63 9.80
N PRO A 168 4.74 -10.29 10.19
CA PRO A 168 5.07 -9.91 11.57
C PRO A 168 4.33 -8.65 12.00
N GLU A 169 4.33 -8.34 13.29
CA GLU A 169 3.69 -7.09 13.76
C GLU A 169 4.30 -5.87 13.08
N ALA A 170 5.63 -5.82 13.00
CA ALA A 170 6.39 -4.88 12.19
C ALA A 170 7.65 -5.57 11.63
N VAL A 171 8.08 -5.17 10.43
CA VAL A 171 9.31 -5.67 9.80
C VAL A 171 9.85 -4.65 8.79
N LEU A 172 11.18 -4.59 8.66
CA LEU A 172 11.83 -3.82 7.61
C LEU A 172 11.87 -4.62 6.31
N VAL A 173 11.51 -3.98 5.21
CA VAL A 173 11.48 -4.60 3.88
C VAL A 173 12.13 -3.69 2.85
N PRO A 174 12.56 -4.22 1.70
CA PRO A 174 13.03 -3.39 0.59
C PRO A 174 11.98 -2.35 0.18
N LEU A 175 12.38 -1.08 0.14
CA LEU A 175 11.50 0.01 -0.28
C LEU A 175 11.22 -0.11 -1.78
N ASN A 176 9.99 0.23 -2.18
CA ASN A 176 9.61 0.37 -3.58
C ASN A 176 9.70 -0.90 -4.45
N THR A 177 9.69 -2.08 -3.83
CA THR A 177 9.71 -3.37 -4.54
C THR A 177 8.71 -4.34 -3.90
N GLU A 178 8.39 -5.42 -4.61
CA GLU A 178 7.55 -6.48 -4.05
C GLU A 178 8.24 -7.13 -2.86
N THR A 179 7.49 -7.38 -1.80
CA THR A 179 7.97 -8.09 -0.62
C THR A 179 7.67 -9.59 -0.73
N ASP A 180 8.17 -10.36 0.22
CA ASP A 180 7.80 -11.77 0.35
C ASP A 180 6.36 -11.95 0.87
N TYR A 181 5.71 -10.88 1.31
CA TYR A 181 4.35 -10.91 1.83
C TYR A 181 3.30 -10.77 0.73
N ALA A 182 2.20 -11.50 0.91
CA ALA A 182 1.07 -11.53 0.02
C ALA A 182 -0.24 -11.62 0.82
N CYS A 183 -1.32 -11.12 0.24
CA CYS A 183 -2.64 -11.21 0.82
C CYS A 183 -3.69 -11.55 -0.25
N GLU A 184 -4.68 -12.32 0.13
CA GLU A 184 -5.92 -12.54 -0.61
C GLU A 184 -7.05 -11.75 0.05
N LEU A 185 -7.75 -10.97 -0.75
CA LEU A 185 -9.01 -10.34 -0.35
C LEU A 185 -10.16 -11.32 -0.56
N VAL A 186 -10.93 -11.60 0.49
CA VAL A 186 -12.09 -12.48 0.41
C VAL A 186 -13.38 -11.65 0.37
N PRO A 187 -14.07 -11.59 -0.79
CA PRO A 187 -15.30 -10.82 -0.93
C PRO A 187 -16.42 -11.35 -0.02
N LYS A 188 -17.40 -10.49 0.25
CA LYS A 188 -18.53 -10.87 1.10
C LYS A 188 -19.27 -12.12 0.60
N GLY A 189 -19.46 -13.08 1.51
CA GLY A 189 -20.15 -14.33 1.23
C GLY A 189 -19.42 -15.28 0.28
N LYS A 190 -18.12 -15.05 0.02
CA LYS A 190 -17.28 -15.93 -0.81
C LYS A 190 -16.30 -16.72 0.04
N LYS A 191 -15.83 -17.85 -0.50
CA LYS A 191 -14.71 -18.63 0.04
C LYS A 191 -13.40 -18.13 -0.60
N PRO A 192 -12.27 -18.22 0.10
CA PRO A 192 -10.97 -17.93 -0.50
C PRO A 192 -10.65 -18.95 -1.59
N ILE A 193 -9.95 -18.50 -2.62
CA ILE A 193 -9.54 -19.29 -3.79
C ILE A 193 -8.02 -19.32 -3.95
N GLY A 194 -7.26 -18.56 -3.14
CA GLY A 194 -5.80 -18.47 -3.23
C GLY A 194 -5.31 -17.46 -4.27
N PHE A 195 -6.11 -16.42 -4.54
CA PHE A 195 -5.68 -15.28 -5.35
C PHE A 195 -4.84 -14.32 -4.50
N ASN A 196 -3.55 -14.60 -4.39
CA ASN A 196 -2.64 -13.91 -3.49
C ASN A 196 -1.93 -12.75 -4.22
N GLU A 197 -2.23 -11.51 -3.83
CA GLU A 197 -1.62 -10.29 -4.35
C GLU A 197 -0.40 -9.89 -3.50
N LYS A 198 0.67 -9.42 -4.14
CA LYS A 198 1.92 -9.08 -3.45
C LYS A 198 1.81 -7.73 -2.76
N VAL A 199 2.36 -7.67 -1.55
CA VAL A 199 2.47 -6.42 -0.79
C VAL A 199 3.79 -5.74 -1.13
N ARG A 200 3.76 -4.42 -1.30
CA ARG A 200 4.91 -3.53 -1.47
C ARG A 200 4.85 -2.41 -0.43
N VAL A 201 6.00 -1.89 -0.02
CA VAL A 201 6.06 -0.67 0.82
C VAL A 201 6.62 0.50 0.03
N THR A 202 6.01 1.68 0.23
CA THR A 202 6.48 2.97 -0.26
C THR A 202 6.72 3.91 0.92
N GLU A 203 7.28 5.09 0.68
CA GLU A 203 7.43 6.12 1.72
C GLU A 203 6.08 6.57 2.31
N ALA A 204 4.99 6.38 1.55
CA ALA A 204 3.62 6.68 1.96
C ALA A 204 2.86 5.42 2.44
N GLY A 205 3.60 4.38 2.82
CA GLY A 205 3.10 3.15 3.42
C GLY A 205 2.83 1.99 2.44
N PRO A 206 2.16 0.94 2.92
CA PRO A 206 1.96 -0.29 2.17
C PRO A 206 1.05 -0.10 0.95
N ARG A 207 1.23 -0.93 -0.07
CA ARG A 207 0.46 -1.01 -1.32
C ARG A 207 0.27 -2.47 -1.73
N VAL A 208 -0.84 -2.78 -2.40
CA VAL A 208 -1.16 -4.09 -2.99
C VAL A 208 -1.58 -3.87 -4.44
N TYR A 209 -1.16 -4.76 -5.34
CA TYR A 209 -1.39 -4.69 -6.78
C TYR A 209 -1.70 -6.08 -7.35
#